data_AF-A0A970FX61-F1
#
_entry.id   AF-A0A970FX61-F1
#
_cell.length_a   1.000
_cell.length_b   1.000
_cell.length_c   1.000
_cell.angle_alpha   90.00
_cell.angle_beta   90.00
_cell.angle_gamma   90.00
#
_symmetry.space_group_name_H-M   'P 1'
#
loop_
_entity.id
_entity.type
_entity.pdbx_description
1 polymer ?
#
loop_
_entity_poly.entity_id
_entity_poly.type
_entity_poly.pdbx_seq_one_letter_code
_entity_poly.pdbx_strand_id
1 'polypeptide(L)'
;MSRKINKINASRVFRAAAAATAALLICGFWVSAAPPGYENRRLWLANQPDGQSSYVKYYIDGKEQPASKINWVAGRDSGKAVSLSGKGEYLELGYYQLQVHTMTIAGWFYWRGAAEGMEPETMHSQRFFTFSRNKDVWLSVMPHSKNHNAKHKDGGVLDGVYMAFSMGSGKEKVFYEFFNPATPGKTHYGIPTGEWHHIALTMNARSLCLYIDGQLWFERMLILGVEEMRNNRLRIGAGIWDEPTLNAVIDDLAIYSFAMSAEQVKMLYHGIDPQEKGATLPPPTQPSLPEPPSQDPSDIVGAEDDGTILGLPSWAVYLAAALLAVFVVLSVILSVRKPDTGETGDGKGGASQ
;
A
#
# COMPACT_ATOMS: atom_id res chain seq x y z
N MET A 1 -23.95 -7.58 67.48
CA MET A 1 -24.02 -8.11 66.10
C MET A 1 -22.93 -7.47 65.27
N SER A 2 -21.87 -8.21 64.97
CA SER A 2 -20.68 -7.73 64.24
C SER A 2 -20.89 -7.87 62.74
N ARG A 3 -20.89 -6.76 61.97
CA ARG A 3 -20.77 -6.79 60.51
C ARG A 3 -19.32 -6.47 60.14
N LYS A 4 -18.55 -7.51 59.83
CA LYS A 4 -17.21 -7.41 59.23
C LYS A 4 -17.33 -6.76 57.86
N ILE A 5 -16.71 -5.58 57.70
CA ILE A 5 -16.47 -4.95 56.40
C ILE A 5 -15.33 -5.74 55.73
N ASN A 6 -15.63 -6.38 54.60
CA ASN A 6 -14.63 -7.04 53.76
C ASN A 6 -13.70 -5.95 53.17
N LYS A 7 -12.50 -5.79 53.74
CA LYS A 7 -11.40 -5.10 53.07
C LYS A 7 -10.99 -5.97 51.88
N ILE A 8 -11.45 -5.60 50.69
CA ILE A 8 -10.93 -6.14 49.44
C ILE A 8 -9.44 -5.78 49.41
N ASN A 9 -8.61 -6.81 49.48
CA ASN A 9 -7.17 -6.69 49.63
C ASN A 9 -6.61 -6.14 48.31
N ALA A 10 -6.26 -4.85 48.27
CA ALA A 10 -5.77 -4.13 47.08
C ALA A 10 -4.58 -4.85 46.39
N SER A 11 -3.84 -5.66 47.15
CA SER A 11 -2.78 -6.54 46.67
C SER A 11 -3.24 -7.64 45.69
N ARG A 12 -4.48 -8.13 45.80
CA ARG A 12 -5.06 -9.12 44.87
C ARG A 12 -5.54 -8.49 43.57
N VAL A 13 -6.05 -7.26 43.63
CA VAL A 13 -6.45 -6.48 42.43
C VAL A 13 -5.21 -6.08 41.63
N PHE A 14 -4.13 -5.66 42.28
CA PHE A 14 -2.87 -5.35 41.62
C PHE A 14 -2.20 -6.58 40.97
N ARG A 15 -2.27 -7.75 41.59
CA ARG A 15 -1.75 -9.00 41.01
C ARG A 15 -2.57 -9.48 39.80
N ALA A 16 -3.89 -9.29 39.82
CA ALA A 16 -4.75 -9.59 38.67
C ALA A 16 -4.53 -8.61 37.51
N ALA A 17 -4.33 -7.32 37.80
CA ALA A 17 -4.03 -6.30 36.79
C ALA A 17 -2.65 -6.51 36.15
N ALA A 18 -1.63 -6.90 36.93
CA ALA A 18 -0.29 -7.21 36.44
C ALA A 18 -0.25 -8.50 35.59
N ALA A 19 -1.04 -9.52 35.94
CA ALA A 19 -1.18 -10.73 35.13
C ALA A 19 -1.92 -10.46 33.80
N ALA A 20 -2.91 -9.56 33.79
CA ALA A 20 -3.59 -9.13 32.57
C ALA A 20 -2.69 -8.28 31.65
N THR A 21 -1.81 -7.45 32.21
CA THR A 21 -0.81 -6.70 31.40
C THR A 21 0.30 -7.61 30.88
N ALA A 22 0.72 -8.63 31.64
CA ALA A 22 1.67 -9.64 31.16
C ALA A 22 1.05 -10.53 30.06
N ALA A 23 -0.24 -10.88 30.14
CA ALA A 23 -0.93 -11.64 29.10
C ALA A 23 -1.16 -10.81 27.81
N LEU A 24 -1.37 -9.49 27.93
CA LEU A 24 -1.44 -8.57 26.79
C LEU A 24 -0.07 -8.31 26.13
N LEU A 25 1.04 -8.49 26.85
CA LEU A 25 2.39 -8.38 26.31
C LEU A 25 2.88 -9.66 25.61
N ILE A 26 2.18 -10.79 25.74
CA ILE A 26 2.51 -12.07 25.06
C ILE A 26 1.75 -12.21 23.72
N CYS A 27 0.81 -11.32 23.40
CA CYS A 27 0.20 -11.27 22.06
C CYS A 27 1.06 -10.52 21.03
N GLY A 28 2.23 -10.01 21.42
CA GLY A 28 3.17 -9.37 20.51
C GLY A 28 3.94 -10.42 19.72
N PHE A 29 3.81 -10.36 18.39
CA PHE A 29 4.57 -11.13 17.41
C PHE A 29 4.11 -12.59 17.24
N TRP A 30 2.90 -12.76 16.72
CA TRP A 30 2.79 -13.71 15.61
C TRP A 30 3.68 -13.17 14.50
N VAL A 31 4.94 -13.63 14.44
CA VAL A 31 5.70 -13.58 13.20
C VAL A 31 4.93 -14.50 12.27
N SER A 32 3.95 -13.94 11.54
CA SER A 32 3.32 -14.66 10.44
C SER A 32 4.47 -15.09 9.55
N ALA A 33 4.72 -16.40 9.50
CA ALA A 33 5.73 -16.94 8.61
C ALA A 33 5.41 -16.43 7.21
N ALA A 34 6.40 -15.86 6.52
CA ALA A 34 6.18 -15.36 5.17
C ALA A 34 5.58 -16.48 4.31
N PRO A 35 4.67 -16.17 3.38
CA PRO A 35 4.06 -17.20 2.54
C PRO A 35 5.09 -18.07 1.82
N PRO A 36 4.72 -19.29 1.39
CA PRO A 36 5.64 -20.16 0.66
C PRO A 36 6.24 -19.47 -0.56
N GLY A 37 7.55 -19.62 -0.77
CA GLY A 37 8.29 -19.01 -1.88
C GLY A 37 8.94 -17.66 -1.58
N TYR A 38 8.76 -17.11 -0.38
CA TYR A 38 9.48 -15.92 0.06
C TYR A 38 10.80 -16.28 0.74
N GLU A 39 11.88 -15.68 0.26
CA GLU A 39 13.21 -15.72 0.86
C GLU A 39 13.57 -14.32 1.35
N ASN A 40 13.99 -14.17 2.61
CA ASN A 40 14.26 -12.87 3.22
C ASN A 40 13.11 -11.86 3.05
N ARG A 41 11.84 -12.31 3.07
CA ARG A 41 10.65 -11.48 2.83
C ARG A 41 10.50 -10.96 1.39
N ARG A 42 11.20 -11.55 0.42
CA ARG A 42 11.12 -11.26 -1.01
C ARG A 42 10.76 -12.50 -1.83
N LEU A 43 9.94 -12.34 -2.85
CA LEU A 43 9.65 -13.36 -3.87
C LEU A 43 9.87 -12.76 -5.26
N TRP A 44 10.75 -13.38 -6.04
CA TRP A 44 11.08 -12.92 -7.40
C TRP A 44 10.00 -13.32 -8.41
N LEU A 45 9.45 -12.32 -9.10
CA LEU A 45 8.46 -12.47 -10.17
C LEU A 45 9.13 -12.54 -11.55
N ALA A 46 10.16 -11.73 -11.79
CA ALA A 46 11.03 -11.77 -12.95
C ALA A 46 12.43 -11.25 -12.55
N ASN A 47 13.48 -12.06 -12.67
CA ASN A 47 14.85 -11.65 -12.36
C ASN A 47 15.83 -12.30 -13.34
N GLN A 48 15.98 -13.63 -13.28
CA GLN A 48 16.76 -14.44 -14.23
C GLN A 48 16.10 -15.82 -14.35
N PRO A 49 16.38 -16.60 -15.42
CA PRO A 49 15.79 -17.93 -15.60
C PRO A 49 15.88 -18.83 -14.37
N ASP A 50 17.03 -18.83 -13.70
CA ASP A 50 17.29 -19.67 -12.53
C ASP A 50 16.87 -19.01 -11.20
N GLY A 51 16.62 -17.70 -11.19
CA GLY A 51 16.25 -16.92 -10.01
C GLY A 51 14.76 -16.64 -9.86
N GLN A 52 13.95 -16.97 -10.87
CA GLN A 52 12.50 -16.79 -10.82
C GLN A 52 11.84 -17.78 -9.87
N SER A 53 10.87 -17.30 -9.09
CA SER A 53 10.10 -18.17 -8.19
C SER A 53 9.31 -19.22 -8.97
N SER A 54 9.38 -20.49 -8.53
CA SER A 54 8.60 -21.59 -9.13
C SER A 54 7.08 -21.43 -8.97
N TYR A 55 6.63 -20.47 -8.17
CA TYR A 55 5.22 -20.14 -7.99
C TYR A 55 4.68 -19.20 -9.07
N VAL A 56 5.56 -18.60 -9.88
CA VAL A 56 5.17 -17.73 -11.00
C VAL A 56 4.79 -18.59 -12.18
N LYS A 57 3.58 -18.39 -12.66
CA LYS A 57 3.04 -19.09 -13.82
C LYS A 57 3.11 -18.21 -15.05
N TYR A 58 3.35 -18.82 -16.19
CA TYR A 58 3.36 -18.15 -17.48
C TYR A 58 2.11 -18.50 -18.27
N TYR A 59 1.49 -17.52 -18.91
CA TYR A 59 0.29 -17.70 -19.71
C TYR A 59 0.46 -17.08 -21.10
N ILE A 60 -0.18 -17.70 -22.07
CA ILE A 60 -0.40 -17.14 -23.42
C ILE A 60 -1.88 -17.37 -23.75
N ASP A 61 -2.61 -16.31 -24.09
CA ASP A 61 -4.03 -16.34 -24.45
C ASP A 61 -4.90 -17.07 -23.41
N GLY A 62 -4.63 -16.80 -22.13
CA GLY A 62 -5.36 -17.39 -21.01
C GLY A 62 -5.03 -18.85 -20.70
N LYS A 63 -4.09 -19.47 -21.43
CA LYS A 63 -3.66 -20.86 -21.21
C LYS A 63 -2.29 -20.91 -20.56
N GLU A 64 -2.19 -21.63 -19.45
CA GLU A 64 -0.93 -21.85 -18.74
C GLU A 64 0.08 -22.56 -19.67
N GLN A 65 1.30 -22.05 -19.69
CA GLN A 65 2.42 -22.56 -20.47
C GLN A 65 3.55 -23.00 -19.54
N PRO A 66 4.39 -23.96 -19.97
CA PRO A 66 5.62 -24.29 -19.25
C PRO A 66 6.53 -23.07 -19.11
N ALA A 67 7.22 -22.94 -17.97
CA ALA A 67 8.18 -21.86 -17.73
C ALA A 67 9.32 -21.80 -18.77
N SER A 68 9.66 -22.94 -19.39
CA SER A 68 10.65 -23.00 -20.48
C SER A 68 10.24 -22.24 -21.75
N LYS A 69 8.97 -21.83 -21.88
CA LYS A 69 8.48 -21.00 -22.99
C LYS A 69 8.58 -19.49 -22.71
N ILE A 70 8.99 -19.08 -21.51
CA ILE A 70 9.20 -17.66 -21.20
C ILE A 70 10.30 -17.13 -22.11
N ASN A 71 10.04 -16.01 -22.76
CA ASN A 71 11.02 -15.36 -23.61
C ASN A 71 11.98 -14.51 -22.75
N TRP A 72 13.26 -14.87 -22.75
CA TRP A 72 14.31 -14.20 -21.98
C TRP A 72 15.23 -13.40 -22.91
N VAL A 73 15.34 -12.10 -22.66
CA VAL A 73 16.18 -11.16 -23.41
C VAL A 73 17.27 -10.57 -22.50
N ALA A 74 18.17 -9.73 -23.03
CA ALA A 74 19.13 -9.02 -22.18
C ALA A 74 18.41 -8.07 -21.21
N GLY A 75 18.82 -8.09 -19.94
CA GLY A 75 18.30 -7.21 -18.90
C GLY A 75 18.82 -5.77 -18.99
N ARG A 76 18.42 -4.94 -18.03
CA ARG A 76 18.76 -3.52 -17.94
C ARG A 76 20.25 -3.28 -17.71
N ASP A 77 20.77 -3.87 -16.64
CA ASP A 77 22.15 -3.64 -16.20
C ASP A 77 23.03 -4.87 -16.49
N SER A 78 22.57 -6.06 -16.10
CA SER A 78 23.20 -7.34 -16.42
C SER A 78 22.19 -8.48 -16.30
N GLY A 79 22.46 -9.65 -16.88
CA GLY A 79 21.57 -10.81 -16.77
C GLY A 79 20.47 -10.85 -17.83
N LYS A 80 19.31 -11.41 -17.45
CA LYS A 80 18.24 -11.79 -18.38
C LYS A 80 16.88 -11.33 -17.89
N ALA A 81 16.15 -10.58 -18.70
CA ALA A 81 14.82 -10.08 -18.37
C ALA A 81 13.72 -10.81 -19.13
N VAL A 82 12.50 -10.81 -18.58
CA VAL A 82 11.32 -11.40 -19.23
C VAL A 82 10.79 -10.45 -20.29
N SER A 83 10.63 -10.92 -21.53
CA SER A 83 10.03 -10.14 -22.61
C SER A 83 8.60 -10.58 -22.89
N LEU A 84 7.64 -9.67 -22.71
CA LEU A 84 6.25 -9.82 -23.12
C LEU A 84 6.04 -9.06 -24.43
N SER A 85 5.52 -9.72 -25.47
CA SER A 85 5.40 -9.11 -26.80
C SER A 85 4.13 -8.26 -26.98
N GLY A 86 3.23 -8.31 -26.00
CA GLY A 86 1.91 -7.71 -26.07
C GLY A 86 0.92 -8.52 -26.92
N LYS A 87 1.21 -9.80 -27.18
CA LYS A 87 0.38 -10.72 -27.99
C LYS A 87 -0.13 -11.88 -27.13
N GLY A 88 -0.70 -11.56 -25.98
CA GLY A 88 -1.39 -12.50 -25.09
C GLY A 88 -0.57 -13.02 -23.92
N GLU A 89 0.72 -12.64 -23.81
CA GLU A 89 1.61 -13.17 -22.77
C GLU A 89 1.51 -12.40 -21.46
N TYR A 90 1.50 -13.13 -20.34
CA TYR A 90 1.56 -12.53 -19.00
C TYR A 90 2.07 -13.53 -17.95
N LEU A 91 2.51 -13.00 -16.81
CA LEU A 91 2.85 -13.79 -15.62
C LEU A 91 1.71 -13.74 -14.61
N GLU A 92 1.51 -14.81 -13.83
CA GLU A 92 0.51 -14.85 -12.76
C GLU A 92 1.09 -15.45 -11.47
N LEU A 93 0.76 -14.83 -10.34
CA LEU A 93 1.02 -15.33 -9.00
C LEU A 93 -0.31 -15.60 -8.28
N GLY A 94 -0.38 -16.75 -7.61
CA GLY A 94 -1.62 -17.26 -7.02
C GLY A 94 -1.87 -16.86 -5.56
N TYR A 95 -3.04 -17.26 -5.06
CA TYR A 95 -3.60 -16.89 -3.75
C TYR A 95 -2.63 -17.06 -2.57
N TYR A 96 -1.94 -18.20 -2.50
CA TYR A 96 -1.12 -18.53 -1.33
C TYR A 96 0.05 -17.57 -1.13
N GLN A 97 0.71 -17.16 -2.22
CA GLN A 97 1.81 -16.20 -2.16
C GLN A 97 1.33 -14.79 -1.80
N LEU A 98 0.06 -14.47 -2.09
CA LEU A 98 -0.53 -13.16 -1.84
C LEU A 98 -1.10 -12.99 -0.42
N GLN A 99 -0.95 -13.98 0.47
CA GLN A 99 -1.40 -13.90 1.87
C GLN A 99 -0.44 -13.04 2.72
N VAL A 100 -0.37 -11.75 2.44
CA VAL A 100 0.46 -10.77 3.17
C VAL A 100 -0.40 -9.59 3.65
N HIS A 101 -0.14 -9.10 4.86
CA HIS A 101 -0.87 -7.96 5.45
C HIS A 101 -0.38 -6.60 4.92
N THR A 102 0.88 -6.56 4.48
CA THR A 102 1.54 -5.40 3.90
C THR A 102 2.45 -5.87 2.78
N MET A 103 2.61 -5.08 1.73
CA MET A 103 3.42 -5.48 0.58
C MET A 103 4.08 -4.32 -0.13
N THR A 104 5.12 -4.65 -0.87
CA THR A 104 5.68 -3.81 -1.94
C THR A 104 5.85 -4.68 -3.17
N ILE A 105 5.32 -4.29 -4.32
CA ILE A 105 5.76 -4.84 -5.60
C ILE A 105 6.64 -3.79 -6.26
N ALA A 106 7.84 -4.17 -6.69
CA ALA A 106 8.78 -3.24 -7.30
C ALA A 106 9.62 -3.95 -8.36
N GLY A 107 9.89 -3.27 -9.47
CA GLY A 107 10.71 -3.80 -10.56
C GLY A 107 10.88 -2.81 -11.71
N TRP A 108 11.70 -3.20 -12.68
CA TRP A 108 12.01 -2.40 -13.85
C TRP A 108 11.17 -2.83 -15.05
N PHE A 109 10.65 -1.84 -15.77
CA PHE A 109 9.88 -2.04 -16.98
C PHE A 109 10.46 -1.20 -18.12
N TYR A 110 10.79 -1.86 -19.22
CA TYR A 110 11.07 -1.24 -20.50
C TYR A 110 9.81 -1.34 -21.36
N TRP A 111 8.94 -0.33 -21.26
CA TRP A 111 7.67 -0.34 -21.97
C TRP A 111 7.85 0.05 -23.44
N ARG A 112 7.27 -0.73 -24.36
CA ARG A 112 7.44 -0.54 -25.81
C ARG A 112 6.20 0.04 -26.50
N GLY A 113 5.17 0.42 -25.74
CA GLY A 113 3.93 0.97 -26.28
C GLY A 113 3.03 -0.10 -26.90
N ALA A 114 2.34 0.22 -27.99
CA ALA A 114 1.53 -0.74 -28.73
C ALA A 114 2.42 -1.89 -29.28
N ALA A 115 1.87 -3.11 -29.36
CA ALA A 115 2.59 -4.24 -29.96
C ALA A 115 2.71 -4.08 -31.48
N GLU A 116 3.77 -4.64 -32.06
CA GLU A 116 3.98 -4.59 -33.51
C GLU A 116 2.81 -5.24 -34.26
N GLY A 117 2.17 -4.47 -35.14
CA GLY A 117 0.99 -4.87 -35.92
C GLY A 117 -0.35 -4.62 -35.22
N MET A 118 -0.35 -4.05 -34.01
CA MET A 118 -1.57 -3.63 -33.31
C MET A 118 -1.81 -2.12 -33.49
N GLU A 119 -3.07 -1.70 -33.40
CA GLU A 119 -3.44 -0.30 -33.44
C GLU A 119 -2.78 0.49 -32.28
N PRO A 120 -2.29 1.73 -32.51
CA PRO A 120 -1.62 2.53 -31.48
C PRO A 120 -2.41 2.69 -30.19
N GLU A 121 -3.74 2.77 -30.26
CA GLU A 121 -4.64 2.97 -29.13
C GLU A 121 -4.59 1.82 -28.12
N THR A 122 -4.15 0.63 -28.55
CA THR A 122 -4.02 -0.54 -27.67
C THR A 122 -3.06 -0.29 -26.51
N MET A 123 -2.09 0.62 -26.67
CA MET A 123 -1.17 1.01 -25.60
C MET A 123 -1.88 1.58 -24.37
N HIS A 124 -3.05 2.22 -24.54
CA HIS A 124 -3.78 2.89 -23.47
C HIS A 124 -4.58 1.95 -22.55
N SER A 125 -4.53 0.65 -22.80
CA SER A 125 -5.23 -0.38 -22.02
C SER A 125 -4.29 -1.46 -21.45
N GLN A 126 -2.99 -1.36 -21.76
CA GLN A 126 -1.99 -2.25 -21.20
C GLN A 126 -1.81 -2.00 -19.70
N ARG A 127 -1.37 -3.02 -18.97
CA ARG A 127 -1.22 -2.98 -17.50
C ARG A 127 0.16 -3.47 -17.10
N PHE A 128 0.83 -2.76 -16.20
CA PHE A 128 2.04 -3.29 -15.56
C PHE A 128 1.67 -4.49 -14.70
N PHE A 129 0.71 -4.29 -13.79
CA PHE A 129 0.20 -5.36 -12.95
C PHE A 129 -1.22 -5.12 -12.45
N THR A 130 -1.90 -6.22 -12.15
CA THR A 130 -3.27 -6.22 -11.63
C THR A 130 -3.41 -7.22 -10.50
N PHE A 131 -3.73 -6.72 -9.30
CA PHE A 131 -4.24 -7.55 -8.22
C PHE A 131 -5.74 -7.72 -8.40
N SER A 132 -6.24 -8.93 -8.20
CA SER A 132 -7.67 -9.19 -8.31
C SER A 132 -8.11 -10.36 -7.46
N ARG A 133 -9.39 -10.34 -7.11
CA ARG A 133 -10.13 -11.50 -6.63
C ARG A 133 -11.20 -11.91 -7.65
N ASN A 134 -11.90 -10.93 -8.19
CA ASN A 134 -12.96 -11.03 -9.19
C ASN A 134 -13.11 -9.67 -9.92
N LYS A 135 -14.16 -9.51 -10.73
CA LYS A 135 -14.44 -8.27 -11.48
C LYS A 135 -14.81 -7.05 -10.61
N ASP A 136 -15.16 -7.28 -9.34
CA ASP A 136 -15.65 -6.26 -8.42
C ASP A 136 -14.54 -5.80 -7.45
N VAL A 137 -13.54 -6.66 -7.20
CA VAL A 137 -12.41 -6.42 -6.30
C VAL A 137 -11.09 -6.57 -7.06
N TRP A 138 -10.48 -5.42 -7.37
CA TRP A 138 -9.23 -5.34 -8.12
C TRP A 138 -8.49 -4.03 -7.87
N LEU A 139 -7.17 -4.06 -8.11
CA LEU A 139 -6.28 -2.91 -8.15
C LEU A 139 -5.38 -3.08 -9.38
N SER A 140 -5.29 -2.06 -10.23
CA SER A 140 -4.48 -2.12 -11.44
C SER A 140 -3.67 -0.85 -11.65
N VAL A 141 -2.47 -1.02 -12.19
CA VAL A 141 -1.55 0.05 -12.57
C VAL A 141 -1.25 -0.08 -14.05
N MET A 142 -1.42 1.02 -14.80
CA MET A 142 -1.26 1.09 -16.24
C MET A 142 -0.20 2.14 -16.59
N PRO A 143 0.73 1.86 -17.53
CA PRO A 143 1.74 2.82 -17.99
C PRO A 143 1.13 4.08 -18.56
N HIS A 144 0.00 3.92 -19.26
CA HIS A 144 -0.69 5.00 -19.93
C HIS A 144 -2.15 4.60 -20.11
N SER A 145 -3.06 5.47 -19.70
CA SER A 145 -4.47 5.42 -20.09
C SER A 145 -4.84 6.73 -20.77
N LYS A 146 -5.92 6.73 -21.54
CA LYS A 146 -6.47 7.95 -22.14
C LYS A 146 -7.98 7.87 -22.17
N ASN A 147 -8.65 8.86 -21.60
CA ASN A 147 -10.11 8.94 -21.61
C ASN A 147 -10.57 10.28 -22.19
N HIS A 148 -10.95 10.28 -23.47
CA HIS A 148 -11.43 11.47 -24.18
C HIS A 148 -12.75 12.04 -23.62
N ASN A 149 -13.50 11.24 -22.87
CA ASN A 149 -14.83 11.61 -22.36
C ASN A 149 -14.78 12.13 -20.92
N ALA A 150 -13.72 11.83 -20.17
CA ALA A 150 -13.50 12.34 -18.84
C ALA A 150 -12.54 13.53 -18.90
N LYS A 151 -13.02 14.69 -18.46
CA LYS A 151 -12.21 15.90 -18.33
C LYS A 151 -11.83 16.11 -16.88
N HIS A 152 -10.59 16.52 -16.64
CA HIS A 152 -10.19 17.01 -15.33
C HIS A 152 -10.80 18.39 -15.07
N LYS A 153 -10.79 18.83 -13.80
CA LYS A 153 -11.44 20.08 -13.35
C LYS A 153 -10.90 21.33 -14.08
N ASP A 154 -9.67 21.27 -14.56
CA ASP A 154 -8.98 22.30 -15.34
C ASP A 154 -9.35 22.30 -16.84
N GLY A 155 -10.21 21.37 -17.28
CA GLY A 155 -10.59 21.20 -18.68
C GLY A 155 -9.63 20.34 -19.51
N GLY A 156 -8.56 19.83 -18.92
CA GLY A 156 -7.63 18.88 -19.53
C GLY A 156 -8.26 17.51 -19.74
N VAL A 157 -7.73 16.76 -20.71
CA VAL A 157 -8.12 15.36 -20.93
C VAL A 157 -7.36 14.49 -19.93
N LEU A 158 -8.00 13.46 -19.39
CA LEU A 158 -7.29 12.42 -18.66
C LEU A 158 -6.40 11.65 -19.66
N ASP A 159 -5.10 11.97 -19.67
CA ASP A 159 -4.08 11.37 -20.54
C ASP A 159 -2.70 11.21 -19.83
N GLY A 160 -2.40 9.99 -19.35
CA GLY A 160 -1.24 9.73 -18.50
C GLY A 160 -1.22 8.40 -17.73
N VAL A 161 -0.27 8.26 -16.79
CA VAL A 161 -0.21 7.10 -15.87
C VAL A 161 -1.54 6.96 -15.14
N TYR A 162 -1.99 5.70 -15.01
CA TYR A 162 -3.27 5.38 -14.43
C TYR A 162 -3.15 4.33 -13.35
N MET A 163 -3.80 4.57 -12.22
CA MET A 163 -4.02 3.58 -11.18
C MET A 163 -5.48 3.61 -10.78
N ALA A 164 -6.09 2.45 -10.62
CA ALA A 164 -7.45 2.38 -10.08
C ALA A 164 -7.64 1.19 -9.17
N PHE A 165 -8.53 1.41 -8.21
CA PHE A 165 -8.92 0.47 -7.19
C PHE A 165 -10.44 0.35 -7.18
N SER A 166 -10.95 -0.88 -7.15
CA SER A 166 -12.37 -1.19 -6.99
C SER A 166 -12.54 -2.21 -5.88
N MET A 167 -13.54 -1.99 -5.04
CA MET A 167 -13.99 -2.97 -4.05
C MET A 167 -15.50 -2.93 -3.91
N GLY A 168 -16.12 -4.11 -3.95
CA GLY A 168 -17.57 -4.25 -3.82
C GLY A 168 -18.32 -4.01 -5.14
N SER A 169 -19.65 -4.07 -5.06
CA SER A 169 -20.53 -3.99 -6.23
C SER A 169 -21.78 -3.18 -5.91
N GLY A 170 -22.43 -2.63 -6.94
CA GLY A 170 -23.66 -1.87 -6.76
C GLY A 170 -23.44 -0.57 -5.99
N LYS A 171 -24.34 -0.26 -5.05
CA LYS A 171 -24.34 1.01 -4.30
C LYS A 171 -23.24 1.12 -3.25
N GLU A 172 -22.64 0.01 -2.86
CA GLU A 172 -21.56 -0.06 -1.87
C GLU A 172 -20.18 -0.14 -2.54
N LYS A 173 -20.12 0.06 -3.87
CA LYS A 173 -18.86 0.02 -4.61
C LYS A 173 -17.98 1.20 -4.18
N VAL A 174 -16.82 0.88 -3.61
CA VAL A 174 -15.72 1.82 -3.43
C VAL A 174 -14.89 1.78 -4.70
N PHE A 175 -14.79 2.91 -5.39
CA PHE A 175 -13.98 3.06 -6.60
C PHE A 175 -13.11 4.30 -6.47
N TYR A 176 -11.80 4.10 -6.56
CA TYR A 176 -10.83 5.19 -6.64
C TYR A 176 -10.09 5.11 -7.96
N GLU A 177 -9.97 6.26 -8.60
CA GLU A 177 -9.26 6.42 -9.86
C GLU A 177 -8.23 7.52 -9.70
N PHE A 178 -7.02 7.25 -10.15
CA PHE A 178 -5.89 8.16 -10.10
C PHE A 178 -5.34 8.31 -11.51
N PHE A 179 -5.19 9.57 -11.90
CA PHE A 179 -4.93 9.94 -13.26
C PHE A 179 -4.09 11.22 -13.27
N ASN A 180 -3.09 11.31 -14.16
CA ASN A 180 -2.41 12.57 -14.44
C ASN A 180 -3.10 13.31 -15.61
N PRO A 181 -3.74 14.47 -15.40
CA PRO A 181 -4.38 15.20 -16.48
C PRO A 181 -3.34 15.72 -17.48
N ALA A 182 -3.62 15.64 -18.78
CA ALA A 182 -2.82 16.36 -19.76
C ALA A 182 -3.12 17.85 -19.65
N THR A 183 -2.08 18.63 -19.32
CA THR A 183 -2.15 20.08 -19.31
C THR A 183 -1.98 20.65 -20.72
N PRO A 184 -2.67 21.75 -21.07
CA PRO A 184 -2.47 22.42 -22.35
C PRO A 184 -0.98 22.76 -22.58
N GLY A 185 -0.41 22.31 -23.70
CA GLY A 185 1.00 22.52 -24.03
C GLY A 185 1.97 21.42 -23.53
N LYS A 186 1.48 20.42 -22.79
CA LYS A 186 2.21 19.16 -22.54
C LYS A 186 1.53 18.01 -23.30
N THR A 187 2.32 17.08 -23.83
CA THR A 187 1.81 16.05 -24.76
C THR A 187 1.07 14.91 -24.05
N HIS A 188 1.55 14.44 -22.89
CA HIS A 188 0.90 13.50 -21.97
C HIS A 188 1.78 13.30 -20.73
N TYR A 189 1.24 12.65 -19.69
CA TYR A 189 2.00 12.20 -18.52
C TYR A 189 2.07 10.67 -18.40
N GLY A 190 1.98 9.95 -19.52
CA GLY A 190 2.21 8.49 -19.58
C GLY A 190 3.69 8.16 -19.44
N ILE A 191 4.00 6.90 -19.09
CA ILE A 191 5.39 6.41 -19.07
C ILE A 191 5.99 6.52 -20.49
N PRO A 192 7.17 7.14 -20.68
CA PRO A 192 7.88 7.12 -21.96
C PRO A 192 8.09 5.69 -22.46
N THR A 193 7.83 5.48 -23.75
CA THR A 193 8.16 4.21 -24.40
C THR A 193 9.63 4.17 -24.78
N GLY A 194 10.24 2.99 -24.74
CA GLY A 194 11.63 2.80 -25.15
C GLY A 194 12.66 3.19 -24.08
N GLU A 195 12.22 3.37 -22.83
CA GLU A 195 13.06 3.70 -21.68
C GLU A 195 12.78 2.76 -20.50
N TRP A 196 13.79 2.56 -19.66
CA TRP A 196 13.66 1.78 -18.42
C TRP A 196 13.11 2.66 -17.31
N HIS A 197 11.99 2.26 -16.72
CA HIS A 197 11.41 2.91 -15.55
C HIS A 197 11.25 1.93 -14.40
N HIS A 198 11.55 2.40 -13.18
CA HIS A 198 11.32 1.62 -11.97
C HIS A 198 9.92 1.91 -11.45
N ILE A 199 9.08 0.88 -11.37
CA ILE A 199 7.70 0.98 -10.91
C ILE A 199 7.61 0.27 -9.57
N ALA A 200 7.14 0.97 -8.54
CA ALA A 200 6.91 0.38 -7.23
C ALA A 200 5.54 0.76 -6.66
N LEU A 201 4.81 -0.21 -6.14
CA LEU A 201 3.56 0.00 -5.41
C LEU A 201 3.73 -0.53 -3.99
N THR A 202 3.58 0.34 -2.99
CA THR A 202 3.57 -0.04 -1.58
C THR A 202 2.14 -0.01 -1.05
N MET A 203 1.80 -1.00 -0.22
CA MET A 203 0.50 -1.06 0.42
C MET A 203 0.66 -1.55 1.86
N ASN A 204 0.21 -0.73 2.80
CA ASN A 204 0.15 -1.07 4.22
C ASN A 204 -1.30 -0.95 4.73
N ALA A 205 -1.51 -1.07 6.05
CA ALA A 205 -2.84 -0.98 6.66
C ALA A 205 -3.48 0.43 6.62
N ARG A 206 -2.76 1.44 6.15
CA ARG A 206 -3.17 2.86 6.15
C ARG A 206 -3.07 3.50 4.78
N SER A 207 -2.13 3.10 3.93
CA SER A 207 -1.88 3.78 2.66
C SER A 207 -1.52 2.84 1.52
N LEU A 208 -1.93 3.26 0.32
CA LEU A 208 -1.53 2.76 -0.98
C LEU A 208 -0.71 3.85 -1.68
N CYS A 209 0.53 3.55 -2.04
CA CYS A 209 1.41 4.50 -2.69
C CYS A 209 2.00 3.92 -3.98
N LEU A 210 1.87 4.66 -5.09
CA LEU A 210 2.55 4.35 -6.35
C LEU A 210 3.78 5.26 -6.49
N TYR A 211 4.91 4.65 -6.78
CA TYR A 211 6.17 5.32 -7.06
C TYR A 211 6.66 4.98 -8.47
N ILE A 212 7.19 5.97 -9.16
CA ILE A 212 7.85 5.82 -10.45
C ILE A 212 9.21 6.50 -10.35
N ASP A 213 10.27 5.79 -10.72
CA ASP A 213 11.67 6.24 -10.65
C ASP A 213 12.05 6.78 -9.26
N GLY A 214 11.53 6.13 -8.22
CA GLY A 214 11.76 6.48 -6.82
C GLY A 214 10.97 7.70 -6.31
N GLN A 215 10.13 8.32 -7.14
CA GLN A 215 9.28 9.47 -6.76
C GLN A 215 7.85 9.01 -6.49
N LEU A 216 7.20 9.62 -5.50
CA LEU A 216 5.79 9.36 -5.18
C LEU A 216 4.89 10.01 -6.25
N TRP A 217 4.02 9.23 -6.88
CA TRP A 217 3.08 9.69 -7.91
C TRP A 217 1.65 9.73 -7.41
N PHE A 218 1.22 8.69 -6.71
CA PHE A 218 -0.11 8.62 -6.11
C PHE A 218 0.00 8.14 -4.67
N GLU A 219 -0.75 8.78 -3.78
CA GLU A 219 -0.97 8.32 -2.42
C GLU A 219 -2.46 8.30 -2.13
N ARG A 220 -2.92 7.23 -1.48
CA ARG A 220 -4.26 7.17 -0.94
C ARG A 220 -4.29 6.53 0.42
N MET A 221 -4.93 7.21 1.37
CA MET A 221 -5.28 6.59 2.65
C MET A 221 -6.32 5.50 2.40
N LEU A 222 -5.99 4.27 2.78
CA LEU A 222 -6.92 3.16 2.77
C LEU A 222 -7.51 3.01 4.17
N ILE A 223 -8.83 2.83 4.23
CA ILE A 223 -9.53 2.47 5.48
C ILE A 223 -9.42 0.94 5.73
N LEU A 224 -8.87 0.18 4.77
CA LEU A 224 -8.74 -1.28 4.78
C LEU A 224 -7.36 -1.69 4.22
N GLY A 225 -6.70 -2.70 4.80
CA GLY A 225 -5.39 -3.18 4.36
C GLY A 225 -5.40 -4.19 3.19
N VAL A 226 -4.22 -4.75 2.90
CA VAL A 226 -3.98 -5.70 1.79
C VAL A 226 -4.76 -7.00 1.94
N GLU A 227 -4.79 -7.52 3.16
CA GLU A 227 -5.44 -8.78 3.47
C GLU A 227 -6.96 -8.65 3.31
N GLU A 228 -7.52 -7.50 3.65
CA GLU A 228 -8.93 -7.18 3.53
C GLU A 228 -9.40 -7.16 2.07
N MET A 229 -8.52 -6.82 1.12
CA MET A 229 -8.81 -6.99 -0.31
C MET A 229 -8.96 -8.47 -0.71
N ARG A 230 -8.31 -9.39 0.03
CA ARG A 230 -8.31 -10.84 -0.23
C ARG A 230 -8.02 -11.18 -1.69
N ASN A 231 -7.05 -10.48 -2.30
CA ASN A 231 -6.64 -10.73 -3.67
C ASN A 231 -6.18 -12.19 -3.80
N ASN A 232 -6.65 -12.87 -4.85
CA ASN A 232 -6.29 -14.26 -5.11
C ASN A 232 -5.38 -14.43 -6.32
N ARG A 233 -5.20 -13.37 -7.11
CA ARG A 233 -4.38 -13.35 -8.31
C ARG A 233 -3.66 -12.01 -8.44
N LEU A 234 -2.38 -12.09 -8.81
CA LEU A 234 -1.58 -10.98 -9.28
C LEU A 234 -1.14 -11.32 -10.70
N ARG A 235 -1.56 -10.53 -11.68
CA ARG A 235 -1.12 -10.65 -13.07
C ARG A 235 -0.10 -9.57 -13.37
N ILE A 236 1.00 -9.93 -14.01
CA ILE A 236 2.00 -9.00 -14.54
C ILE A 236 1.85 -8.98 -16.06
N GLY A 237 1.57 -7.81 -16.61
CA GLY A 237 1.36 -7.63 -18.05
C GLY A 237 -0.08 -7.83 -18.53
N ALA A 238 -1.04 -8.08 -17.65
CA ALA A 238 -2.43 -8.31 -18.02
C ALA A 238 -3.45 -7.84 -16.97
N GLY A 239 -4.69 -7.63 -17.44
CA GLY A 239 -5.86 -7.36 -16.63
C GLY A 239 -6.67 -8.62 -16.32
N ILE A 240 -7.89 -8.42 -15.83
CA ILE A 240 -8.89 -9.49 -15.65
C ILE A 240 -9.92 -9.56 -16.78
N TRP A 241 -9.83 -8.63 -17.72
CA TRP A 241 -10.68 -8.52 -18.90
C TRP A 241 -9.91 -8.91 -20.16
N ASP A 242 -10.62 -8.99 -21.29
CA ASP A 242 -10.05 -9.22 -22.60
C ASP A 242 -9.49 -7.91 -23.17
N GLU A 243 -8.33 -7.51 -22.63
CA GLU A 243 -7.64 -6.27 -22.96
C GLU A 243 -6.22 -6.59 -23.48
N PRO A 244 -5.63 -5.70 -24.31
CA PRO A 244 -4.25 -5.82 -24.76
C PRO A 244 -3.26 -6.12 -23.62
N THR A 245 -2.47 -7.17 -23.80
CA THR A 245 -1.37 -7.49 -22.90
C THR A 245 -0.21 -6.51 -23.07
N LEU A 246 0.61 -6.41 -22.04
CA LEU A 246 1.74 -5.50 -21.99
C LEU A 246 2.83 -5.88 -23.01
N ASN A 247 3.24 -4.90 -23.82
CA ASN A 247 4.42 -5.01 -24.65
C ASN A 247 5.61 -4.39 -23.91
N ALA A 248 6.38 -5.19 -23.18
CA ALA A 248 7.50 -4.69 -22.36
C ALA A 248 8.59 -5.74 -22.13
N VAL A 249 9.75 -5.28 -21.69
CA VAL A 249 10.76 -6.10 -21.03
C VAL A 249 10.72 -5.82 -19.52
N ILE A 250 10.75 -6.85 -18.69
CA ILE A 250 10.55 -6.78 -17.24
C ILE A 250 11.78 -7.38 -16.55
N ASP A 251 12.39 -6.60 -15.68
CA ASP A 251 13.62 -6.97 -14.99
C ASP A 251 13.53 -6.67 -13.49
N ASP A 252 14.23 -7.46 -12.68
CA ASP A 252 14.27 -7.35 -11.21
C ASP A 252 12.92 -7.07 -10.52
N LEU A 253 11.84 -7.67 -11.04
CA LEU A 253 10.51 -7.56 -10.48
C LEU A 253 10.35 -8.54 -9.30
N ALA A 254 10.04 -8.00 -8.13
CA ALA A 254 9.79 -8.77 -6.93
C ALA A 254 8.58 -8.25 -6.15
N ILE A 255 8.01 -9.15 -5.35
CA ILE A 255 7.07 -8.80 -4.28
C ILE A 255 7.74 -9.00 -2.92
N TYR A 256 7.62 -8.00 -2.06
CA TYR A 256 8.12 -7.98 -0.69
C TYR A 256 6.95 -8.09 0.27
N SER A 257 7.08 -8.89 1.34
CA SER A 257 6.04 -9.07 2.37
C SER A 257 6.00 -7.94 3.40
N PHE A 258 6.47 -6.75 3.03
CA PHE A 258 6.41 -5.52 3.82
C PHE A 258 6.20 -4.31 2.92
N ALA A 259 5.59 -3.26 3.46
CA ALA A 259 5.52 -1.96 2.80
C ALA A 259 6.83 -1.19 3.02
N MET A 260 7.48 -0.80 1.93
CA MET A 260 8.68 0.02 1.95
C MET A 260 8.36 1.49 2.23
N SER A 261 9.29 2.21 2.88
CA SER A 261 9.25 3.67 2.94
C SER A 261 9.66 4.29 1.59
N ALA A 262 9.41 5.59 1.41
CA ALA A 262 9.84 6.31 0.21
C ALA A 262 11.37 6.23 0.01
N GLU A 263 12.14 6.27 1.09
CA GLU A 263 13.60 6.11 1.06
C GLU A 263 14.00 4.72 0.59
N GLN A 264 13.35 3.67 1.09
CA GLN A 264 13.64 2.29 0.69
C GLN A 264 13.29 2.04 -0.79
N VAL A 265 12.18 2.62 -1.28
CA VAL A 265 11.84 2.57 -2.71
C VAL A 265 12.89 3.30 -3.55
N LYS A 266 13.39 4.44 -3.07
CA LYS A 266 14.47 5.18 -3.74
C LYS A 266 15.78 4.39 -3.75
N MET A 267 16.09 3.63 -2.69
CA MET A 267 17.23 2.69 -2.71
C MET A 267 17.08 1.65 -3.84
N LEU A 268 15.90 1.02 -3.96
CA LEU A 268 15.65 0.05 -5.04
C LEU A 268 15.79 0.67 -6.43
N TYR A 269 15.28 1.89 -6.63
CA TYR A 269 15.47 2.62 -7.88
C TYR A 269 16.95 2.85 -8.23
N HIS A 270 17.82 2.95 -7.24
CA HIS A 270 19.26 3.06 -7.47
C HIS A 270 19.98 1.70 -7.48
N GLY A 271 19.25 0.59 -7.52
CA GLY A 271 19.82 -0.76 -7.53
C GLY A 271 20.39 -1.21 -6.18
N ILE A 272 19.99 -0.55 -5.08
CA ILE A 272 20.41 -0.89 -3.72
C ILE A 272 19.29 -1.65 -3.04
N ASP A 273 19.55 -2.89 -2.60
CA ASP A 273 18.59 -3.66 -1.82
C ASP A 273 18.46 -3.06 -0.40
N PRO A 274 17.28 -2.52 -0.02
CA PRO A 274 17.07 -1.90 1.29
C PRO A 274 17.16 -2.89 2.46
N GLN A 275 17.26 -4.20 2.19
CA GLN A 275 17.42 -5.24 3.19
C GLN A 275 18.90 -5.60 3.45
N GLU A 276 19.83 -5.10 2.63
CA GLU A 276 21.26 -5.34 2.82
C GLU A 276 21.83 -4.57 4.02
N LYS A 277 22.74 -5.20 4.76
CA LYS A 277 23.37 -4.57 5.92
C LYS A 277 24.22 -3.38 5.49
N GLY A 278 23.87 -2.19 5.96
CA GLY A 278 24.59 -0.95 5.66
C GLY A 278 24.12 -0.23 4.40
N ALA A 279 22.96 -0.60 3.84
CA ALA A 279 22.36 0.12 2.72
C ALA A 279 22.14 1.61 3.06
N THR A 280 22.67 2.49 2.22
CA THR A 280 22.51 3.95 2.33
C THR A 280 21.99 4.52 1.02
N LEU A 281 21.18 5.58 1.10
CA LEU A 281 20.72 6.29 -0.08
C LEU A 281 21.91 6.90 -0.84
N PRO A 282 21.98 6.71 -2.17
CA PRO A 282 22.97 7.39 -2.98
C PRO A 282 22.56 8.87 -3.19
N PRO A 283 23.50 9.72 -3.65
CA PRO A 283 23.21 11.12 -3.94
C PRO A 283 22.05 11.27 -4.93
N PRO A 284 21.23 12.34 -4.83
CA PRO A 284 20.10 12.55 -5.74
C PRO A 284 20.58 12.57 -7.19
N THR A 285 19.99 11.72 -8.03
CA THR A 285 20.14 11.76 -9.50
C THR A 285 18.87 12.36 -10.12
N GLN A 286 19.00 13.03 -11.25
CA GLN A 286 17.88 13.63 -11.96
C GLN A 286 16.93 12.52 -12.48
N PRO A 287 15.60 12.60 -12.23
CA PRO A 287 14.65 11.59 -12.68
C PRO A 287 14.45 11.61 -14.21
N SER A 288 14.05 10.47 -14.77
CA SER A 288 13.67 10.30 -16.18
C SER A 288 12.33 10.94 -16.53
N LEU A 289 11.43 11.09 -15.55
CA LEU A 289 10.16 11.79 -15.70
C LEU A 289 10.23 13.21 -15.12
N PRO A 290 9.45 14.18 -15.67
CA PRO A 290 9.24 15.45 -14.98
C PRO A 290 8.67 15.20 -13.59
N GLU A 291 8.91 16.16 -12.68
CA GLU A 291 8.41 16.10 -11.31
C GLU A 291 6.91 15.73 -11.30
N PRO A 292 6.49 14.78 -10.43
CA PRO A 292 5.08 14.42 -10.32
C PRO A 292 4.27 15.70 -10.11
N PRO A 293 3.07 15.80 -10.70
CA PRO A 293 2.24 16.99 -10.52
C PRO A 293 2.08 17.27 -9.02
N SER A 294 2.18 18.54 -8.60
CA SER A 294 2.00 18.89 -7.20
C SER A 294 0.61 18.42 -6.79
N GLN A 295 0.54 17.41 -5.94
CA GLN A 295 -0.72 17.03 -5.32
C GLN A 295 -1.02 18.09 -4.28
N ASP A 296 -1.78 19.12 -4.68
CA ASP A 296 -2.43 19.96 -3.70
C ASP A 296 -3.46 19.06 -3.00
N PRO A 297 -3.47 18.92 -1.66
CA PRO A 297 -4.40 18.02 -0.96
C PRO A 297 -5.88 18.32 -1.26
N SER A 298 -6.17 19.49 -1.84
CA SER A 298 -7.45 19.97 -2.36
C SER A 298 -7.87 19.33 -3.70
N ASP A 299 -6.95 18.73 -4.46
CA ASP A 299 -7.19 18.10 -5.76
C ASP A 299 -7.59 16.61 -5.68
N ILE A 300 -7.77 16.08 -4.45
CA ILE A 300 -8.45 14.80 -4.23
C ILE A 300 -9.94 14.97 -4.58
N VAL A 301 -10.26 14.88 -5.86
CA VAL A 301 -11.64 14.89 -6.35
C VAL A 301 -12.25 13.51 -6.09
N GLY A 302 -13.10 13.47 -5.07
CA GLY A 302 -13.77 12.26 -4.58
C GLY A 302 -14.11 12.34 -3.09
N ALA A 303 -13.58 13.32 -2.35
CA ALA A 303 -14.29 13.83 -1.20
C ALA A 303 -15.42 14.72 -1.77
N GLU A 304 -16.61 14.16 -1.92
CA GLU A 304 -17.78 15.00 -1.64
C GLU A 304 -17.53 15.65 -0.27
N ASP A 305 -18.01 16.88 -0.08
CA ASP A 305 -18.11 17.48 1.26
C ASP A 305 -19.06 16.61 2.11
N ASP A 306 -18.55 15.46 2.55
CA ASP A 306 -19.22 14.47 3.39
C ASP A 306 -19.10 14.85 4.88
N GLY A 307 -18.62 16.07 5.12
CA GLY A 307 -18.35 16.59 6.44
C GLY A 307 -17.35 15.73 7.17
N THR A 308 -16.23 15.31 6.57
CA THR A 308 -15.16 14.61 7.29
C THR A 308 -14.02 15.55 7.71
N ILE A 309 -13.46 15.31 8.91
CA ILE A 309 -12.26 15.98 9.44
C ILE A 309 -11.25 14.87 9.79
N LEU A 310 -10.03 14.93 9.22
CA LEU A 310 -8.97 13.92 9.41
C LEU A 310 -9.38 12.48 9.02
N GLY A 311 -10.22 12.33 7.99
CA GLY A 311 -10.71 11.02 7.54
C GLY A 311 -11.77 10.39 8.45
N LEU A 312 -12.28 11.14 9.44
CA LEU A 312 -13.39 10.75 10.29
C LEU A 312 -14.60 11.64 10.00
N PRO A 313 -15.85 11.14 10.14
CA PRO A 313 -17.02 12.00 10.09
C PRO A 313 -16.92 13.14 11.12
N SER A 314 -17.32 14.36 10.75
CA SER A 314 -17.19 15.57 11.59
C SER A 314 -17.88 15.39 12.94
N TRP A 315 -19.02 14.69 12.96
CA TRP A 315 -19.72 14.38 14.22
C TRP A 315 -18.84 13.59 15.19
N ALA A 316 -17.98 12.69 14.68
CA ALA A 316 -17.08 11.88 15.50
C ALA A 316 -15.96 12.74 16.08
N VAL A 317 -15.44 13.70 15.31
CA VAL A 317 -14.42 14.65 15.77
C VAL A 317 -14.99 15.61 16.82
N TYR A 318 -16.19 16.16 16.59
CA TYR A 318 -16.87 17.01 17.57
C TYR A 318 -17.24 16.25 18.84
N LEU A 319 -17.66 14.98 18.73
CA LEU A 319 -17.94 14.12 19.88
C LEU A 319 -16.66 13.84 20.68
N ALA A 320 -15.56 13.52 20.01
CA ALA A 320 -14.27 13.28 20.66
C ALA A 320 -13.77 14.55 21.39
N ALA A 321 -13.87 15.71 20.77
CA ALA A 321 -13.52 16.99 21.38
C ALA A 321 -14.41 17.31 22.60
N ALA A 322 -15.72 17.05 22.51
CA ALA A 322 -16.66 17.24 23.62
C ALA A 322 -16.36 16.30 24.79
N LEU A 323 -16.09 15.02 24.52
CA LEU A 323 -15.71 14.04 25.54
C LEU A 323 -14.39 14.41 26.23
N LEU A 324 -13.40 14.91 25.46
CA LEU A 324 -12.15 15.41 26.01
C LEU A 324 -12.37 16.62 26.92
N ALA A 325 -13.21 17.58 26.51
CA ALA A 325 -13.55 18.75 27.32
C ALA A 325 -14.25 18.34 28.62
N VAL A 326 -15.21 17.41 28.56
CA VAL A 326 -15.88 16.86 29.74
C VAL A 326 -14.89 16.14 30.66
N PHE A 327 -13.97 15.36 30.11
CA PHE A 327 -12.92 14.68 30.89
C PHE A 327 -12.00 15.68 31.61
N VAL A 328 -11.57 16.75 30.94
CA VAL A 328 -10.75 17.82 31.54
C VAL A 328 -11.52 18.52 32.66
N VAL A 329 -12.79 18.88 32.43
CA VAL A 329 -13.63 19.53 33.45
C VAL A 329 -13.85 18.61 34.66
N LEU A 330 -14.16 17.34 34.46
CA LEU A 330 -14.31 16.35 35.53
C LEU A 330 -13.01 16.17 36.31
N SER A 331 -11.87 16.12 35.61
CA SER A 331 -10.54 15.99 36.24
C SER A 331 -10.21 17.20 37.12
N VAL A 332 -10.55 18.42 36.66
CA VAL A 332 -10.41 19.65 37.46
C VAL A 332 -11.35 19.64 38.67
N ILE A 333 -12.62 19.29 38.49
CA ILE A 333 -13.60 19.22 39.60
C ILE A 333 -13.18 18.20 40.66
N LEU A 334 -12.69 17.03 40.24
CA LEU A 334 -12.18 16.00 41.15
C LEU A 334 -10.87 16.42 41.83
N SER A 335 -10.02 17.21 41.15
CA SER A 335 -8.80 17.77 41.73
C SER A 335 -9.08 18.88 42.75
N VAL A 336 -10.15 19.67 42.55
CA VAL A 336 -10.57 20.76 43.46
C VAL A 336 -11.37 20.22 44.64
N ARG A 337 -12.14 19.13 44.47
CA ARG A 337 -12.78 18.39 45.56
C ARG A 337 -11.81 17.43 46.25
N LYS A 338 -10.73 17.95 46.82
CA LYS A 338 -10.14 17.27 47.98
C LYS A 338 -11.08 17.51 49.15
N PRO A 339 -11.64 16.47 49.81
CA PRO A 339 -12.33 16.70 51.08
C PRO A 339 -11.31 17.25 52.07
N ASP A 340 -11.64 18.35 52.75
CA ASP A 340 -10.88 18.87 53.87
C ASP A 340 -10.65 17.74 54.88
N THR A 341 -9.43 17.23 54.93
CA THR A 341 -8.97 16.50 56.11
C THR A 341 -8.79 17.55 57.19
N GLY A 342 -9.86 17.79 57.94
CA GLY A 342 -9.84 18.67 59.11
C GLY A 342 -8.67 18.34 60.02
N GLU A 343 -7.89 19.37 60.32
CA GLU A 343 -6.88 19.34 61.36
C GLU A 343 -7.52 18.93 62.69
N THR A 344 -7.02 17.86 63.29
CA THR A 344 -7.01 17.71 64.75
C THR A 344 -5.55 17.66 65.17
N GLY A 345 -5.03 18.82 65.50
CA GLY A 345 -3.78 19.00 66.23
C GLY A 345 -3.97 18.80 67.74
N ASP A 346 -2.85 18.46 68.37
CA ASP A 346 -2.55 18.32 69.80
C ASP A 346 -3.19 17.13 70.56
N GLY A 347 -2.44 16.20 71.18
CA GLY A 347 -1.06 16.28 71.67
C GLY A 347 -1.04 16.46 73.19
N LYS A 348 -1.08 15.35 73.95
CA LYS A 348 -0.61 15.14 75.33
C LYS A 348 -0.88 13.67 75.65
N GLY A 349 0.06 12.78 75.96
CA GLY A 349 1.40 12.94 76.51
C GLY A 349 1.48 12.10 77.78
N GLY A 350 2.32 11.08 77.79
CA GLY A 350 2.93 10.52 79.01
C GLY A 350 2.22 9.35 79.68
N ALA A 351 2.99 8.30 79.94
CA ALA A 351 2.62 7.07 80.62
C ALA A 351 2.58 7.21 82.16
N SER A 352 1.77 6.36 82.78
CA SER A 352 1.86 5.75 84.13
C SER A 352 2.88 6.29 85.14
N GLN A 353 2.38 6.78 86.28
CA GLN A 353 2.46 6.12 87.59
C GLN A 353 1.32 6.60 88.50
#